data_AF-A0A520Z1J2-F1
#
_entry.id   AF-A0A520Z1J2-F1
#
_cell.length_a   1.000
_cell.length_b   1.000
_cell.length_c   1.000
_cell.angle_alpha   90.00
_cell.angle_beta   90.00
_cell.angle_gamma   90.00
#
_symmetry.space_group_name_H-M   'P 1'
#
loop_
_entity.id
_entity.type
_entity.pdbx_description
1 polymer ?
#
loop_
_entity_poly.entity_id
_entity_poly.type
_entity_poly.pdbx_seq_one_letter_code
_entity_poly.pdbx_strand_id
1 'polypeptide(L)'
;MTNNKHEAVRERIKNQYEKFPYPDGEKDFSAPLKQGILEGCPKHHFDWYWPTVKKTEKLNILVAGCGTGTVAKMAVHVPKANLIGIDISDESLKRSKKLLKHNKIKNVRLMNMPIEDVHKLGMKFDLVQCTGVLHHLASPDEGLSALKGVLKDSGSMYLMVYAAYGRNAIYIMQDFFRRAGISVDNLDDQGIDHIRTLLQSAPPDSAVSLQRQIFKNYDLDPIEIVDLFLNPQDRPYTLPDIHSWLERNGLVMQKLINRALYAPRCSNLAKQPIYENIAKLPEQEQLIIGELYRSSIFMHTFIACSDSRPRSSWEISFEGDNWKKLIPIKQFMIQKQPGSSSSNAIERWRLDLHQSADIFLDFDEQMLCLANEIDDSSTLHEIYQKVASDNPYGIELEYFIRFFSLLYDYDYIWFRKQKS
;
A
#
# COMPACT_ATOMS: atom_id res chain seq x y z
N MET A 1 -26.64 -14.38 -18.26
CA MET A 1 -26.49 -12.98 -18.76
C MET A 1 -25.35 -12.22 -18.09
N THR A 2 -25.01 -12.52 -16.82
CA THR A 2 -23.88 -11.91 -16.08
C THR A 2 -22.50 -12.23 -16.68
N ASN A 3 -22.22 -13.48 -17.06
CA ASN A 3 -20.93 -13.86 -17.67
C ASN A 3 -20.57 -13.05 -18.92
N ASN A 4 -21.56 -12.79 -19.80
CA ASN A 4 -21.32 -12.04 -21.03
C ASN A 4 -20.96 -10.56 -20.75
N LYS A 5 -21.48 -9.98 -19.66
CA LYS A 5 -21.10 -8.62 -19.24
C LYS A 5 -19.69 -8.58 -18.62
N HIS A 6 -19.33 -9.57 -17.81
CA HIS A 6 -17.99 -9.64 -17.21
C HIS A 6 -16.91 -9.81 -18.28
N GLU A 7 -17.18 -10.67 -19.27
CA GLU A 7 -16.27 -10.88 -20.40
C GLU A 7 -16.12 -9.62 -21.27
N ALA A 8 -17.22 -8.91 -21.55
CA ALA A 8 -17.15 -7.64 -22.27
C ALA A 8 -16.32 -6.57 -21.54
N VAL A 9 -16.48 -6.44 -20.21
CA VAL A 9 -15.66 -5.51 -19.40
C VAL A 9 -14.19 -5.92 -19.44
N ARG A 10 -13.89 -7.21 -19.27
CA ARG A 10 -12.53 -7.75 -19.33
C ARG A 10 -11.87 -7.45 -20.68
N GLU A 11 -12.58 -7.67 -21.79
CA GLU A 11 -12.05 -7.39 -23.12
C GLU A 11 -11.78 -5.90 -23.34
N ARG A 12 -12.64 -4.99 -22.84
CA ARG A 12 -12.38 -3.55 -22.91
C ARG A 12 -11.15 -3.13 -22.11
N ILE A 13 -11.00 -3.64 -20.90
CA ILE A 13 -9.82 -3.39 -20.07
C ILE A 13 -8.56 -3.96 -20.73
N LYS A 14 -8.63 -5.19 -21.26
CA LYS A 14 -7.54 -5.80 -22.02
C LYS A 14 -7.14 -4.93 -23.20
N ASN A 15 -8.09 -4.52 -24.04
CA ASN A 15 -7.85 -3.69 -25.21
C ASN A 15 -7.20 -2.34 -24.86
N GLN A 16 -7.60 -1.70 -23.75
CA GLN A 16 -6.91 -0.52 -23.26
C GLN A 16 -5.44 -0.81 -23.01
N TYR A 17 -5.11 -1.85 -22.22
CA TYR A 17 -3.71 -2.14 -21.88
C TYR A 17 -2.90 -2.74 -23.03
N GLU A 18 -3.53 -3.29 -24.07
CA GLU A 18 -2.84 -3.61 -25.33
C GLU A 18 -2.45 -2.34 -26.10
N LYS A 19 -3.36 -1.35 -26.19
CA LYS A 19 -3.13 -0.08 -26.90
C LYS A 19 -2.20 0.86 -26.10
N PHE A 20 -2.37 0.89 -24.79
CA PHE A 20 -1.66 1.75 -23.84
C PHE A 20 -1.11 0.92 -22.67
N PRO A 21 -0.02 0.15 -22.86
CA PRO A 21 0.54 -0.69 -21.80
C PRO A 21 1.07 0.15 -20.63
N TYR A 22 0.59 -0.15 -19.43
CA TYR A 22 0.89 0.58 -18.20
C TYR A 22 1.46 -0.37 -17.11
N PRO A 23 2.34 0.10 -16.21
CA PRO A 23 3.02 1.41 -16.24
C PRO A 23 3.94 1.53 -17.46
N ASP A 24 4.29 2.75 -17.86
CA ASP A 24 5.32 2.91 -18.87
C ASP A 24 6.62 2.28 -18.34
N GLY A 25 7.15 1.33 -19.10
CA GLY A 25 8.09 0.35 -18.59
C GLY A 25 9.49 0.93 -18.43
N GLU A 26 10.16 0.60 -17.33
CA GLU A 26 11.61 0.83 -17.22
C GLU A 26 12.35 0.00 -18.27
N LYS A 27 13.27 0.62 -19.00
CA LYS A 27 14.08 -0.05 -20.02
C LYS A 27 15.17 -0.93 -19.41
N ASP A 28 15.63 -0.60 -18.20
CA ASP A 28 16.62 -1.36 -17.44
C ASP A 28 16.53 -1.04 -15.94
N PHE A 29 16.96 -1.98 -15.10
CA PHE A 29 17.10 -1.78 -13.66
C PHE A 29 18.48 -1.21 -13.36
N SER A 30 18.50 0.09 -13.06
CA SER A 30 19.69 0.80 -12.60
C SER A 30 20.22 0.23 -11.28
N ALA A 31 21.52 0.42 -11.00
CA ALA A 31 22.09 0.01 -9.70
C ALA A 31 21.36 0.60 -8.48
N PRO A 32 20.91 1.87 -8.50
CA PRO A 32 20.04 2.43 -7.45
C PRO A 32 18.76 1.63 -7.23
N LEU A 33 18.10 1.14 -8.28
CA LEU A 33 16.88 0.34 -8.12
C LEU A 33 17.19 -1.04 -7.52
N LYS A 34 18.31 -1.67 -7.90
CA LYS A 34 18.75 -2.96 -7.34
C LYS A 34 19.13 -2.87 -5.86
N GLN A 35 19.64 -1.71 -5.44
CA GLN A 35 20.10 -1.44 -4.08
C GLN A 35 19.04 -0.75 -3.22
N GLY A 36 18.03 -0.16 -3.84
CA GLY A 36 16.95 0.56 -3.19
C GLY A 36 15.95 -0.36 -2.48
N ILE A 37 15.04 0.27 -1.75
CA ILE A 37 14.02 -0.41 -0.98
C ILE A 37 12.72 -0.42 -1.79
N LEU A 38 12.15 -1.60 -1.94
CA LEU A 38 10.87 -1.83 -2.60
C LEU A 38 9.79 -2.06 -1.53
N GLU A 39 8.80 -1.17 -1.47
CA GLU A 39 7.61 -1.30 -0.63
C GLU A 39 6.89 -2.64 -0.92
N GLY A 40 6.40 -3.31 0.12
CA GLY A 40 5.77 -4.62 -0.01
C GLY A 40 6.72 -5.78 -0.37
N CYS A 41 7.99 -5.53 -0.68
CA CYS A 41 8.94 -6.62 -0.93
C CYS A 41 9.30 -7.38 0.37
N PRO A 42 9.16 -8.71 0.43
CA PRO A 42 9.47 -9.47 1.65
C PRO A 42 10.96 -9.51 1.99
N LYS A 43 11.87 -9.09 1.10
CA LYS A 43 13.27 -8.86 1.48
C LYS A 43 13.39 -7.76 2.54
N HIS A 44 12.60 -6.70 2.43
CA HIS A 44 12.65 -5.53 3.30
C HIS A 44 11.54 -5.56 4.38
N HIS A 45 10.38 -6.16 4.04
CA HIS A 45 9.16 -6.12 4.82
C HIS A 45 8.70 -7.49 5.31
N PHE A 46 9.62 -8.43 5.56
CA PHE A 46 9.25 -9.80 5.94
C PHE A 46 8.31 -9.84 7.15
N ASP A 47 8.64 -9.05 8.18
CA ASP A 47 7.89 -9.00 9.44
C ASP A 47 6.50 -8.34 9.27
N TRP A 48 6.23 -7.61 8.19
CA TRP A 48 4.87 -7.14 7.89
C TRP A 48 3.91 -8.29 7.61
N TYR A 49 4.40 -9.36 6.97
CA TYR A 49 3.61 -10.51 6.55
C TYR A 49 3.61 -11.64 7.60
N TRP A 50 4.77 -11.88 8.22
CA TRP A 50 4.99 -13.05 9.07
C TRP A 50 5.81 -12.70 10.33
N PRO A 51 5.28 -11.88 11.24
CA PRO A 51 6.04 -11.39 12.38
C PRO A 51 6.47 -12.50 13.36
N THR A 52 5.78 -13.64 13.38
CA THR A 52 6.16 -14.80 14.21
C THR A 52 7.05 -15.83 13.50
N VAL A 53 7.43 -15.60 12.23
CA VAL A 53 8.13 -16.58 11.41
C VAL A 53 9.58 -16.15 11.21
N LYS A 54 10.51 -17.11 11.29
CA LYS A 54 11.91 -16.85 10.97
C LYS A 54 12.02 -16.50 9.48
N LYS A 55 12.71 -15.39 9.18
CA LYS A 55 12.93 -14.92 7.80
C LYS A 55 13.47 -16.03 6.90
N THR A 56 12.86 -16.16 5.72
CA THR A 56 13.27 -17.09 4.66
C THR A 56 13.29 -16.38 3.32
N GLU A 57 14.18 -16.82 2.43
CA GLU A 57 14.32 -16.27 1.07
C GLU A 57 13.66 -17.16 0.01
N LYS A 58 13.22 -18.37 0.39
CA LYS A 58 12.56 -19.35 -0.49
C LYS A 58 11.05 -19.23 -0.36
N LEU A 59 10.47 -18.26 -1.06
CA LEU A 59 9.03 -17.98 -1.07
C LEU A 59 8.44 -18.30 -2.44
N ASN A 60 7.21 -18.79 -2.47
CA ASN A 60 6.37 -18.78 -3.68
C ASN A 60 5.59 -17.47 -3.70
N ILE A 61 5.82 -16.64 -4.72
CA ILE A 61 5.20 -15.32 -4.84
C ILE A 61 4.41 -15.25 -6.14
N LEU A 62 3.13 -14.87 -6.05
CA LEU A 62 2.32 -14.51 -7.19
C LEU A 62 2.28 -12.99 -7.32
N VAL A 63 2.54 -12.46 -8.51
CA VAL A 63 2.29 -11.06 -8.86
C VAL A 63 1.14 -11.03 -9.87
N ALA A 64 -0.07 -10.74 -9.38
CA ALA A 64 -1.31 -10.72 -10.16
C ALA A 64 -1.54 -9.34 -10.78
N GLY A 65 -1.72 -9.29 -12.11
CA GLY A 65 -1.65 -8.07 -12.91
C GLY A 65 -0.24 -7.49 -12.87
N CYS A 66 0.74 -8.26 -13.34
CA CYS A 66 2.15 -7.89 -13.22
C CYS A 66 2.58 -6.73 -14.13
N GLY A 67 1.74 -6.35 -15.10
CA GLY A 67 1.97 -5.27 -16.04
C GLY A 67 3.28 -5.43 -16.80
N THR A 68 3.88 -4.29 -17.13
CA THR A 68 5.10 -4.22 -17.94
C THR A 68 6.39 -4.57 -17.18
N GLY A 69 6.39 -4.56 -15.84
CA GLY A 69 7.64 -4.72 -15.08
C GLY A 69 7.56 -4.96 -13.57
N THR A 70 6.38 -4.97 -12.94
CA THR A 70 6.25 -5.10 -11.46
C THR A 70 6.85 -6.41 -10.94
N VAL A 71 6.60 -7.52 -11.64
CA VAL A 71 7.19 -8.83 -11.26
C VAL A 71 8.70 -8.86 -11.45
N ALA A 72 9.23 -8.18 -12.46
CA ALA A 72 10.66 -8.09 -12.70
C ALA A 72 11.35 -7.27 -11.61
N LYS A 73 10.75 -6.15 -11.18
CA LYS A 73 11.22 -5.34 -10.04
C LYS A 73 11.29 -6.20 -8.78
N MET A 74 10.21 -6.91 -8.45
CA MET A 74 10.20 -7.81 -7.30
C MET A 74 11.31 -8.88 -7.38
N ALA A 75 11.44 -9.55 -8.52
CA ALA A 75 12.38 -10.65 -8.71
C ALA A 75 13.84 -10.28 -8.43
N VAL A 76 14.26 -9.06 -8.75
CA VAL A 76 15.60 -8.54 -8.45
C VAL A 76 15.90 -8.54 -6.95
N HIS A 77 14.91 -8.19 -6.12
CA HIS A 77 15.09 -8.12 -4.67
C HIS A 77 15.00 -9.49 -4.01
N VAL A 78 14.32 -10.47 -4.63
CA VAL A 78 14.14 -11.82 -4.07
C VAL A 78 14.63 -12.91 -5.03
N PRO A 79 15.94 -12.98 -5.35
CA PRO A 79 16.47 -13.88 -6.37
C PRO A 79 16.34 -15.38 -6.04
N LYS A 80 16.05 -15.73 -4.77
CA LYS A 80 15.82 -17.10 -4.31
C LYS A 80 14.34 -17.49 -4.19
N ALA A 81 13.43 -16.53 -4.39
CA ALA A 81 12.00 -16.80 -4.45
C ALA A 81 11.63 -17.37 -5.82
N ASN A 82 10.54 -18.14 -5.86
CA ASN A 82 9.90 -18.60 -7.09
C ASN A 82 8.73 -17.66 -7.40
N LEU A 83 8.82 -16.90 -8.49
CA LEU A 83 7.82 -15.90 -8.86
C LEU A 83 6.99 -16.36 -10.06
N ILE A 84 5.69 -16.15 -9.97
CA ILE A 84 4.78 -16.22 -11.13
C ILE A 84 4.16 -14.84 -11.32
N GLY A 85 4.31 -14.27 -12.51
CA GLY A 85 3.61 -13.06 -12.93
C GLY A 85 2.48 -13.42 -13.88
N ILE A 86 1.27 -12.96 -13.60
CA ILE A 86 0.12 -13.11 -14.50
C ILE A 86 -0.40 -11.75 -14.94
N ASP A 87 -0.83 -11.66 -16.18
CA ASP A 87 -1.49 -10.48 -16.75
C ASP A 87 -2.42 -10.90 -17.89
N ILE A 88 -3.38 -10.05 -18.25
CA ILE A 88 -4.28 -10.29 -19.39
C ILE A 88 -3.74 -9.69 -20.70
N SER A 89 -2.84 -8.71 -20.61
CA SER A 89 -2.27 -8.02 -21.77
C SER A 89 -1.01 -8.72 -22.29
N ASP A 90 -1.06 -9.18 -23.54
CA ASP A 90 0.06 -9.78 -24.25
C ASP A 90 1.20 -8.77 -24.46
N GLU A 91 0.90 -7.52 -24.82
CA GLU A 91 1.92 -6.48 -24.99
C GLU A 91 2.62 -6.13 -23.66
N SER A 92 1.87 -6.09 -22.54
CA SER A 92 2.45 -5.91 -21.21
C SER A 92 3.39 -7.06 -20.83
N LEU A 93 2.97 -8.31 -21.05
CA LEU A 93 3.80 -9.49 -20.79
C LEU A 93 5.02 -9.55 -21.70
N LYS A 94 4.92 -9.13 -22.96
CA LYS A 94 6.04 -9.04 -23.89
C LYS A 94 7.07 -8.01 -23.43
N ARG A 95 6.65 -6.84 -22.93
CA ARG A 95 7.54 -5.84 -22.31
C ARG A 95 8.22 -6.39 -21.06
N SER A 96 7.47 -7.03 -20.17
CA SER A 96 8.00 -7.69 -18.97
C SER A 96 9.01 -8.78 -19.31
N LYS A 97 8.73 -9.62 -20.32
CA LYS A 97 9.65 -10.65 -20.81
C LYS A 97 10.96 -10.06 -21.35
N LYS A 98 10.90 -8.94 -22.08
CA LYS A 98 12.10 -8.22 -22.54
C LYS A 98 12.93 -7.72 -21.36
N LEU A 99 12.29 -7.12 -20.35
CA LEU A 99 12.95 -6.62 -19.15
C LEU A 99 13.63 -7.73 -18.34
N LEU A 100 12.95 -8.86 -18.14
CA LEU A 100 13.51 -10.06 -17.49
C LEU A 100 14.74 -10.59 -18.24
N LYS A 101 14.66 -10.70 -19.57
CA LYS A 101 15.77 -11.16 -20.41
C LYS A 101 16.97 -10.21 -20.34
N HIS A 102 16.71 -8.91 -20.46
CA HIS A 102 17.75 -7.86 -20.39
C HIS A 102 18.50 -7.90 -19.07
N ASN A 103 17.76 -8.06 -17.95
CA ASN A 103 18.33 -8.13 -16.61
C ASN A 103 18.80 -9.52 -16.16
N LYS A 104 18.77 -10.53 -17.05
CA LYS A 104 19.18 -11.92 -16.79
C LYS A 104 18.46 -12.55 -15.58
N ILE A 105 17.20 -12.16 -15.35
CA ILE A 105 16.37 -12.67 -14.27
C ILE A 105 15.79 -14.02 -14.69
N LYS A 106 15.98 -15.06 -13.87
CA LYS A 106 15.64 -16.45 -14.22
C LYS A 106 14.57 -17.08 -13.32
N ASN A 107 14.23 -16.46 -12.20
CA ASN A 107 13.33 -16.99 -11.18
C ASN A 107 11.86 -16.54 -11.36
N VAL A 108 11.47 -16.16 -12.58
CA VAL A 108 10.13 -15.67 -12.93
C VAL A 108 9.53 -16.48 -14.06
N ARG A 109 8.29 -16.93 -13.89
CA ARG A 109 7.43 -17.46 -14.96
C ARG A 109 6.32 -16.45 -15.25
N LEU A 110 6.17 -16.06 -16.52
CA LEU A 110 5.08 -15.20 -16.98
C LEU A 110 3.97 -16.03 -17.61
N MET A 111 2.71 -15.68 -17.37
CA MET A 111 1.54 -16.33 -17.96
C MET A 111 0.49 -15.31 -18.36
N ASN A 112 -0.02 -15.41 -19.60
CA ASN A 112 -1.24 -14.70 -20.00
C ASN A 112 -2.42 -15.43 -19.36
N MET A 113 -3.03 -14.80 -18.35
CA MET A 113 -4.05 -15.43 -17.51
C MET A 113 -4.86 -14.36 -16.78
N PRO A 114 -6.21 -14.39 -16.87
CA PRO A 114 -7.07 -13.60 -16.01
C PRO A 114 -7.00 -14.11 -14.55
N ILE A 115 -7.18 -13.21 -13.58
CA ILE A 115 -7.05 -13.54 -12.14
C ILE A 115 -8.01 -14.64 -11.73
N GLU A 116 -9.21 -14.67 -12.30
CA GLU A 116 -10.27 -15.64 -12.04
C GLU A 116 -9.81 -17.08 -12.36
N ASP A 117 -8.85 -17.23 -13.28
CA ASP A 117 -8.28 -18.51 -13.70
C ASP A 117 -7.02 -18.93 -12.94
N VAL A 118 -6.58 -18.17 -11.94
CA VAL A 118 -5.33 -18.41 -11.18
C VAL A 118 -5.27 -19.80 -10.53
N HIS A 119 -6.42 -20.40 -10.22
CA HIS A 119 -6.52 -21.75 -9.69
C HIS A 119 -5.89 -22.81 -10.62
N LYS A 120 -5.86 -22.56 -11.94
CA LYS A 120 -5.26 -23.45 -12.94
C LYS A 120 -3.73 -23.58 -12.81
N LEU A 121 -3.08 -22.70 -12.04
CA LEU A 121 -1.65 -22.83 -11.72
C LEU A 121 -1.34 -24.08 -10.89
N GLY A 122 -2.31 -24.62 -10.14
CA GLY A 122 -2.12 -25.80 -9.31
C GLY A 122 -1.10 -25.58 -8.17
N MET A 123 -0.90 -24.33 -7.75
CA MET A 123 0.12 -23.93 -6.78
C MET A 123 -0.48 -23.07 -5.67
N LYS A 124 0.16 -23.11 -4.50
CA LYS A 124 -0.14 -22.25 -3.36
C LYS A 124 1.00 -21.27 -3.08
N PHE A 125 0.66 -20.02 -2.78
CA PHE A 125 1.60 -18.92 -2.62
C PHE A 125 1.74 -18.49 -1.16
N ASP A 126 2.98 -18.18 -0.77
CA ASP A 126 3.26 -17.52 0.50
C ASP A 126 2.79 -16.07 0.45
N LEU A 127 3.09 -15.37 -0.65
CA LEU A 127 2.70 -13.99 -0.88
C LEU A 127 1.98 -13.85 -2.22
N VAL A 128 0.82 -13.20 -2.21
CA VAL A 128 0.14 -12.70 -3.42
C VAL A 128 0.25 -11.18 -3.42
N GLN A 129 0.86 -10.59 -4.45
CA GLN A 129 0.84 -9.16 -4.66
C GLN A 129 -0.14 -8.83 -5.79
N CYS A 130 -1.07 -7.92 -5.54
CA CYS A 130 -2.06 -7.47 -6.51
C CYS A 130 -2.34 -5.98 -6.30
N THR A 131 -1.69 -5.14 -7.10
CA THR A 131 -1.68 -3.68 -6.92
C THR A 131 -2.18 -3.01 -8.19
N GLY A 132 -3.26 -2.22 -8.12
CA GLY A 132 -3.75 -1.53 -9.32
C GLY A 132 -4.60 -2.42 -10.23
N VAL A 133 -5.30 -3.44 -9.70
CA VAL A 133 -5.95 -4.46 -10.55
C VAL A 133 -7.37 -4.79 -10.12
N LEU A 134 -7.58 -5.17 -8.86
CA LEU A 134 -8.88 -5.72 -8.41
C LEU A 134 -10.05 -4.75 -8.60
N HIS A 135 -9.80 -3.44 -8.56
CA HIS A 135 -10.82 -2.40 -8.79
C HIS A 135 -11.22 -2.22 -10.26
N HIS A 136 -10.46 -2.79 -11.20
CA HIS A 136 -10.79 -2.81 -12.63
C HIS A 136 -11.59 -4.04 -13.05
N LEU A 137 -11.70 -5.05 -12.18
CA LEU A 137 -12.44 -6.26 -12.48
C LEU A 137 -13.95 -5.99 -12.55
N ALA A 138 -14.63 -6.71 -13.43
CA ALA A 138 -16.09 -6.70 -13.49
C ALA A 138 -16.71 -7.20 -12.17
N SER A 139 -16.08 -8.21 -11.55
CA SER A 139 -16.41 -8.71 -10.22
C SER A 139 -15.14 -8.75 -9.35
N PRO A 140 -14.90 -7.69 -8.55
CA PRO A 140 -13.79 -7.68 -7.59
C PRO A 140 -13.86 -8.82 -6.58
N ASP A 141 -15.07 -9.28 -6.22
CA ASP A 141 -15.30 -10.43 -5.34
C ASP A 141 -14.80 -11.75 -5.96
N GLU A 142 -15.13 -12.02 -7.23
CA GLU A 142 -14.62 -13.21 -7.93
C GLU A 142 -13.08 -13.20 -8.00
N GLY A 143 -12.49 -12.04 -8.31
CA GLY A 143 -11.04 -11.89 -8.36
C GLY A 143 -10.36 -12.11 -7.00
N LEU A 144 -10.87 -11.47 -5.94
CA LEU A 144 -10.31 -11.61 -4.59
C LEU A 144 -10.46 -13.04 -4.06
N SER A 145 -11.62 -13.66 -4.29
CA SER A 145 -11.88 -15.06 -3.92
C SER A 145 -10.94 -16.03 -4.66
N ALA A 146 -10.70 -15.82 -5.96
CA ALA A 146 -9.77 -16.63 -6.74
C ALA A 146 -8.33 -16.52 -6.21
N LEU A 147 -7.87 -15.31 -5.87
CA LEU A 147 -6.57 -15.10 -5.23
C LEU A 147 -6.48 -15.77 -3.86
N LYS A 148 -7.55 -15.75 -3.05
CA LYS A 148 -7.60 -16.45 -1.76
C LYS A 148 -7.48 -17.95 -1.97
N GLY A 149 -8.15 -18.46 -3.01
CA GLY A 149 -8.11 -19.87 -3.42
C GLY A 149 -6.70 -20.40 -3.69
N VAL A 150 -5.72 -19.55 -3.98
CA VAL A 150 -4.30 -19.94 -4.18
C VAL A 150 -3.37 -19.48 -3.05
N LEU A 151 -3.89 -18.85 -1.99
CA LEU A 151 -3.10 -18.47 -0.82
C LEU A 151 -2.84 -19.70 0.08
N LYS A 152 -1.64 -19.79 0.66
CA LYS A 152 -1.37 -20.71 1.78
C LYS A 152 -2.07 -20.24 3.06
N ASP A 153 -2.30 -21.13 4.01
CA ASP A 153 -2.96 -20.79 5.29
C ASP A 153 -2.18 -19.74 6.09
N SER A 154 -0.83 -19.80 6.05
CA SER A 154 0.05 -18.79 6.64
C SER A 154 0.38 -17.64 5.68
N GLY A 155 -0.22 -17.61 4.50
CA GLY A 155 0.10 -16.65 3.45
C GLY A 155 -0.44 -15.26 3.75
N SER A 156 -0.02 -14.29 2.93
CA SER A 156 -0.53 -12.92 2.98
C SER A 156 -0.69 -12.35 1.58
N MET A 157 -1.55 -11.35 1.46
CA MET A 157 -1.77 -10.61 0.23
C MET A 157 -1.34 -9.17 0.43
N TYR A 158 -0.52 -8.63 -0.47
CA TYR A 158 -0.24 -7.20 -0.56
C TYR A 158 -1.15 -6.60 -1.63
N LEU A 159 -2.12 -5.79 -1.22
CA LEU A 159 -3.20 -5.29 -2.06
C LEU A 159 -3.14 -3.77 -2.16
N MET A 160 -3.43 -3.24 -3.34
CA MET A 160 -3.65 -1.81 -3.54
C MET A 160 -4.88 -1.56 -4.41
N VAL A 161 -5.80 -0.71 -3.92
CA VAL A 161 -6.98 -0.24 -4.64
C VAL A 161 -7.14 1.28 -4.57
N TYR A 162 -7.86 1.85 -5.53
CA TYR A 162 -8.15 3.28 -5.55
C TYR A 162 -9.01 3.72 -4.38
N ALA A 163 -8.63 4.84 -3.76
CA ALA A 163 -9.36 5.45 -2.66
C ALA A 163 -10.44 6.40 -3.19
N ALA A 164 -11.59 6.42 -2.52
CA ALA A 164 -12.75 7.20 -2.98
C ALA A 164 -12.53 8.70 -2.91
N TYR A 165 -12.04 9.20 -1.78
CA TYR A 165 -12.06 10.65 -1.50
C TYR A 165 -10.95 11.41 -2.25
N GLY A 166 -9.70 10.94 -2.18
CA GLY A 166 -8.58 11.66 -2.79
C GLY A 166 -8.61 11.70 -4.31
N ARG A 167 -9.40 10.81 -4.95
CA ARG A 167 -9.57 10.72 -6.40
C ARG A 167 -10.83 11.39 -6.93
N ASN A 168 -11.58 12.13 -6.11
CA ASN A 168 -12.87 12.68 -6.52
C ASN A 168 -12.82 13.48 -7.84
N ALA A 169 -11.78 14.30 -8.07
CA ALA A 169 -11.67 15.04 -9.33
C ALA A 169 -11.55 14.13 -10.56
N ILE A 170 -10.93 12.95 -10.42
CA ILE A 170 -10.84 11.96 -11.50
C ILE A 170 -12.23 11.44 -11.86
N TYR A 171 -13.02 11.04 -10.86
CA TYR A 171 -14.35 10.49 -11.11
C TYR A 171 -15.31 11.52 -11.71
N ILE A 172 -15.20 12.79 -11.30
CA ILE A 172 -15.93 13.90 -11.92
C ILE A 172 -15.53 14.02 -13.40
N MET A 173 -14.23 14.01 -13.70
CA MET A 173 -13.74 14.14 -15.08
C MET A 173 -14.04 12.91 -15.94
N GLN A 174 -13.97 11.70 -15.40
CA GLN A 174 -14.40 10.48 -16.09
C GLN A 174 -15.88 10.57 -16.48
N ASP A 175 -16.75 11.03 -15.57
CA ASP A 175 -18.17 11.20 -15.89
C ASP A 175 -18.40 12.28 -16.96
N PHE A 176 -17.65 13.39 -16.87
CA PHE A 176 -17.63 14.42 -17.90
C PHE A 176 -17.26 13.84 -19.27
N PHE A 177 -16.14 13.11 -19.38
CA PHE A 177 -15.69 12.53 -20.65
C PHE A 177 -16.68 11.52 -21.22
N ARG A 178 -17.27 10.65 -20.38
CA ARG A 178 -18.33 9.72 -20.80
C ARG A 178 -19.53 10.45 -21.38
N ARG A 179 -19.99 11.53 -20.74
CA ARG A 179 -21.13 12.34 -21.22
C ARG A 179 -20.80 13.11 -22.50
N ALA A 180 -19.56 13.53 -22.66
CA ALA A 180 -19.06 14.15 -23.88
C ALA A 180 -18.84 13.14 -25.02
N GLY A 181 -19.05 11.84 -24.78
CA GLY A 181 -18.83 10.78 -25.75
C GLY A 181 -17.34 10.50 -26.03
N ILE A 182 -16.44 10.89 -25.12
CA ILE A 182 -15.01 10.66 -25.22
C ILE A 182 -14.66 9.37 -24.48
N SER A 183 -13.94 8.48 -25.15
CA SER A 183 -13.52 7.17 -24.62
C SER A 183 -12.22 6.71 -25.26
N VAL A 184 -11.57 5.68 -24.70
CA VAL A 184 -10.37 5.07 -25.31
C VAL A 184 -10.64 4.49 -26.71
N ASP A 185 -11.88 4.06 -26.97
CA ASP A 185 -12.32 3.39 -28.20
C ASP A 185 -12.36 4.35 -29.41
N ASN A 186 -12.60 5.64 -29.16
CA ASN A 186 -12.66 6.69 -30.20
C ASN A 186 -11.58 7.78 -30.05
N LEU A 187 -10.55 7.50 -29.25
CA LEU A 187 -9.41 8.40 -29.05
C LEU A 187 -8.41 8.27 -30.21
N ASP A 188 -8.24 9.36 -30.95
CA ASP A 188 -7.14 9.56 -31.89
C ASP A 188 -5.94 10.28 -31.21
N ASP A 189 -4.86 10.48 -31.95
CA ASP A 189 -3.64 11.11 -31.42
C ASP A 189 -3.90 12.55 -30.94
N GLN A 190 -4.82 13.28 -31.58
CA GLN A 190 -5.19 14.66 -31.20
C GLN A 190 -6.06 14.69 -29.94
N GLY A 191 -6.86 13.65 -29.70
CA GLY A 191 -7.76 13.55 -28.56
C GLY A 191 -7.06 13.65 -27.22
N ILE A 192 -5.84 13.14 -27.10
CA ILE A 192 -5.03 13.25 -25.86
C ILE A 192 -4.63 14.70 -25.60
N ASP A 193 -4.22 15.42 -26.65
CA ASP A 193 -3.85 16.84 -26.53
C ASP A 193 -5.06 17.73 -26.24
N HIS A 194 -6.23 17.38 -26.79
CA HIS A 194 -7.50 18.03 -26.45
C HIS A 194 -7.89 17.81 -25.00
N ILE A 195 -7.76 16.59 -24.47
CA ILE A 195 -7.99 16.31 -23.04
C ILE A 195 -7.05 17.12 -22.17
N ARG A 196 -5.75 17.16 -22.51
CA ARG A 196 -4.76 17.95 -21.75
C ARG A 196 -5.11 19.44 -21.76
N THR A 197 -5.46 19.99 -22.92
CA THR A 197 -5.87 21.39 -23.07
C THR A 197 -7.11 21.69 -22.24
N LEU A 198 -8.10 20.79 -22.26
CA LEU A 198 -9.32 20.93 -21.46
C LEU A 198 -9.00 20.99 -19.96
N LEU A 199 -8.19 20.05 -19.45
CA LEU A 199 -7.78 19.99 -18.04
C LEU A 199 -7.05 21.28 -17.62
N GLN A 200 -6.18 21.81 -18.49
CA GLN A 200 -5.48 23.07 -18.27
C GLN A 200 -6.41 24.30 -18.27
N SER A 201 -7.51 24.24 -19.02
CA SER A 201 -8.50 25.32 -19.12
C SER A 201 -9.62 25.25 -18.07
N ALA A 202 -9.57 24.27 -17.17
CA ALA A 202 -10.62 24.05 -16.18
C ALA A 202 -10.78 25.27 -15.23
N PRO A 203 -12.00 25.59 -14.78
CA PRO A 203 -12.23 26.68 -13.83
C PRO A 203 -11.34 26.58 -12.58
N PRO A 204 -10.80 27.68 -12.04
CA PRO A 204 -9.86 27.65 -10.92
C PRO A 204 -10.40 27.00 -9.63
N ASP A 205 -11.72 27.04 -9.44
CA ASP A 205 -12.46 26.47 -8.32
C ASP A 205 -12.96 25.03 -8.57
N SER A 206 -12.73 24.48 -9.75
CA SER A 206 -13.08 23.09 -10.06
C SER A 206 -12.19 22.09 -9.30
N ALA A 207 -12.72 20.88 -9.04
CA ALA A 207 -12.00 19.85 -8.32
C ALA A 207 -10.65 19.49 -8.97
N VAL A 208 -10.60 19.45 -10.30
CA VAL A 208 -9.38 19.13 -11.06
C VAL A 208 -8.31 20.23 -10.91
N SER A 209 -8.70 21.51 -10.91
CA SER A 209 -7.82 22.66 -10.68
C SER A 209 -7.29 22.76 -9.26
N LEU A 210 -8.13 22.43 -8.27
CA LEU A 210 -7.73 22.37 -6.86
C LEU A 210 -6.74 21.23 -6.60
N GLN A 211 -6.82 20.14 -7.36
CA GLN A 211 -5.95 18.97 -7.26
C GLN A 211 -4.83 18.93 -8.30
N ARG A 212 -4.55 20.02 -9.02
CA ARG A 212 -3.57 20.06 -10.14
C ARG A 212 -2.19 19.49 -9.82
N GLN A 213 -1.72 19.61 -8.58
CA GLN A 213 -0.41 19.07 -8.15
C GLN A 213 -0.38 17.53 -8.22
N ILE A 214 -1.50 16.88 -7.87
CA ILE A 214 -1.66 15.43 -7.97
C ILE A 214 -1.55 14.98 -9.43
N PHE A 215 -1.97 15.83 -10.36
CA PHE A 215 -1.91 15.60 -11.81
C PHE A 215 -0.64 16.15 -12.45
N LYS A 216 0.47 16.32 -11.70
CA LYS A 216 1.74 16.87 -12.21
C LYS A 216 1.58 18.21 -12.95
N ASN A 217 0.66 19.07 -12.49
CA ASN A 217 0.25 20.29 -13.19
C ASN A 217 -0.19 20.05 -14.64
N TYR A 218 -0.87 18.93 -14.87
CA TYR A 218 -1.36 18.43 -16.16
C TYR A 218 -0.28 18.01 -17.15
N ASP A 219 0.97 17.89 -16.69
CA ASP A 219 2.08 17.29 -17.45
C ASP A 219 2.06 15.77 -17.29
N LEU A 220 0.94 15.17 -17.67
CA LEU A 220 0.73 13.72 -17.68
C LEU A 220 1.09 13.17 -19.06
N ASP A 221 1.76 12.02 -19.05
CA ASP A 221 2.01 11.29 -20.28
C ASP A 221 0.68 10.73 -20.87
N PRO A 222 0.64 10.45 -22.19
CA PRO A 222 -0.55 9.92 -22.84
C PRO A 222 -1.16 8.67 -22.18
N ILE A 223 -0.33 7.78 -21.63
CA ILE A 223 -0.76 6.52 -21.03
C ILE A 223 -1.42 6.80 -19.67
N GLU A 224 -0.83 7.70 -18.88
CA GLU A 224 -1.39 8.18 -17.61
C GLU A 224 -2.74 8.90 -17.80
N ILE A 225 -2.90 9.71 -18.85
CA ILE A 225 -4.18 10.37 -19.16
C ILE A 225 -5.26 9.32 -19.41
N VAL A 226 -4.96 8.30 -20.21
CA VAL A 226 -5.91 7.22 -20.51
C VAL A 226 -6.24 6.41 -19.25
N ASP A 227 -5.23 6.00 -18.48
CA ASP A 227 -5.40 5.20 -17.27
C ASP A 227 -6.20 5.94 -16.18
N LEU A 228 -6.01 7.25 -16.03
CA LEU A 228 -6.74 8.05 -15.06
C LEU A 228 -8.15 8.40 -15.52
N PHE A 229 -8.32 8.95 -16.73
CA PHE A 229 -9.56 9.62 -17.11
C PHE A 229 -10.44 8.84 -18.08
N LEU A 230 -9.90 7.84 -18.77
CA LEU A 230 -10.60 7.08 -19.80
C LEU A 230 -10.67 5.58 -19.49
N ASN A 231 -10.33 5.16 -18.27
CA ASN A 231 -10.39 3.78 -17.86
C ASN A 231 -11.82 3.21 -18.03
N PRO A 232 -12.01 2.09 -18.76
CA PRO A 232 -13.32 1.51 -19.02
C PRO A 232 -14.08 1.09 -17.77
N GLN A 233 -13.36 0.75 -16.71
CA GLN A 233 -13.92 0.21 -15.48
C GLN A 233 -12.93 0.48 -14.34
N ASP A 234 -13.28 1.39 -13.44
CA ASP A 234 -12.62 1.52 -12.16
C ASP A 234 -13.65 1.72 -11.03
N ARG A 235 -13.34 1.18 -9.86
CA ARG A 235 -14.18 1.27 -8.67
C ARG A 235 -13.37 1.85 -7.50
N PRO A 236 -13.75 3.01 -6.95
CA PRO A 236 -13.16 3.47 -5.70
C PRO A 236 -13.63 2.66 -4.49
N TYR A 237 -12.82 2.67 -3.44
CA TYR A 237 -13.12 2.09 -2.14
C TYR A 237 -12.87 3.11 -1.04
N THR A 238 -13.68 3.05 0.01
CA THR A 238 -13.40 3.63 1.34
C THR A 238 -12.81 2.57 2.26
N LEU A 239 -12.25 2.94 3.43
CA LEU A 239 -11.85 1.93 4.42
C LEU A 239 -13.02 1.00 4.83
N PRO A 240 -14.24 1.48 5.12
CA PRO A 240 -15.39 0.60 5.39
C PRO A 240 -15.68 -0.38 4.25
N ASP A 241 -15.60 0.07 2.99
CA ASP A 241 -15.78 -0.80 1.83
C ASP A 241 -14.72 -1.92 1.81
N ILE A 242 -13.46 -1.60 2.11
CA ILE A 242 -12.36 -2.58 2.15
C ILE A 242 -12.61 -3.61 3.25
N HIS A 243 -12.97 -3.18 4.45
CA HIS A 243 -13.25 -4.09 5.57
C HIS A 243 -14.40 -5.05 5.23
N SER A 244 -15.53 -4.53 4.73
CA SER A 244 -16.67 -5.35 4.32
C SER A 244 -16.32 -6.29 3.15
N TRP A 245 -15.51 -5.81 2.21
CA TRP A 245 -15.08 -6.59 1.05
C TRP A 245 -14.16 -7.74 1.43
N LEU A 246 -13.21 -7.52 2.35
CA LEU A 246 -12.37 -8.58 2.88
C LEU A 246 -13.19 -9.61 3.65
N GLU A 247 -14.04 -9.16 4.58
CA GLU A 247 -14.85 -10.03 5.43
C GLU A 247 -15.73 -10.99 4.61
N ARG A 248 -16.47 -10.47 3.63
CA ARG A 248 -17.35 -11.31 2.79
C ARG A 248 -16.61 -12.29 1.88
N ASN A 249 -15.30 -12.11 1.69
CA ASN A 249 -14.42 -13.04 0.99
C ASN A 249 -13.63 -13.96 1.96
N GLY A 250 -13.94 -13.91 3.26
CA GLY A 250 -13.25 -14.65 4.33
C GLY A 250 -11.77 -14.27 4.44
N LEU A 251 -11.49 -12.99 4.34
CA LEU A 251 -10.19 -12.38 4.58
C LEU A 251 -10.33 -11.36 5.71
N VAL A 252 -9.22 -11.03 6.34
CA VAL A 252 -9.13 -9.95 7.31
C VAL A 252 -7.98 -9.02 6.95
N MET A 253 -8.12 -7.73 7.25
CA MET A 253 -7.03 -6.77 7.12
C MET A 253 -6.00 -7.06 8.22
N GLN A 254 -4.84 -7.56 7.81
CA GLN A 254 -3.71 -7.80 8.69
C GLN A 254 -2.97 -6.50 9.03
N LYS A 255 -2.82 -5.61 8.04
CA LYS A 255 -2.10 -4.34 8.21
C LYS A 255 -2.56 -3.30 7.21
N LEU A 256 -2.78 -2.08 7.68
CA LEU A 256 -2.89 -0.89 6.82
C LEU A 256 -1.49 -0.31 6.59
N ILE A 257 -1.11 -0.08 5.33
CA ILE A 257 0.19 0.52 4.97
C ILE A 257 0.03 2.05 4.93
N ASN A 258 1.09 2.76 5.34
CA ASN A 258 1.07 4.21 5.55
C ASN A 258 -0.03 4.62 6.55
N ARG A 259 -0.10 3.89 7.67
CA ARG A 259 -1.13 4.03 8.69
C ARG A 259 -1.20 5.45 9.26
N ALA A 260 -0.08 6.17 9.30
CA ALA A 260 -0.04 7.55 9.79
C ALA A 260 -0.95 8.50 9.00
N LEU A 261 -1.25 8.20 7.73
CA LEU A 261 -2.20 8.97 6.91
C LEU A 261 -3.64 8.89 7.43
N TYR A 262 -3.96 7.83 8.19
CA TYR A 262 -5.29 7.51 8.68
C TYR A 262 -5.42 7.70 10.19
N ALA A 263 -4.34 7.59 10.95
CA ALA A 263 -4.39 7.69 12.40
C ALA A 263 -4.61 9.15 12.83
N PRO A 264 -5.73 9.51 13.50
CA PRO A 264 -5.99 10.90 13.90
C PRO A 264 -4.88 11.47 14.80
N ARG A 265 -4.25 10.62 15.61
CA ARG A 265 -3.10 10.96 16.47
C ARG A 265 -1.85 11.41 15.72
N CYS A 266 -1.72 11.04 14.45
CA CYS A 266 -0.62 11.42 13.57
C CYS A 266 -0.90 12.69 12.76
N SER A 267 -2.01 13.37 13.05
CA SER A 267 -2.46 14.56 12.34
C SER A 267 -2.75 15.72 13.30
N ASN A 268 -3.08 16.88 12.74
CA ASN A 268 -3.51 18.02 13.54
C ASN A 268 -4.83 17.78 14.32
N LEU A 269 -5.60 16.72 14.02
CA LEU A 269 -6.74 16.33 14.85
C LEU A 269 -6.34 16.12 16.30
N ALA A 270 -5.18 15.50 16.56
CA ALA A 270 -4.67 15.23 17.91
C ALA A 270 -4.55 16.47 18.80
N LYS A 271 -4.46 17.66 18.19
CA LYS A 271 -4.31 18.96 18.85
C LYS A 271 -5.64 19.69 19.04
N GLN A 272 -6.75 19.12 18.57
CA GLN A 272 -8.07 19.73 18.64
C GLN A 272 -8.90 19.15 19.79
N PRO A 273 -9.78 19.94 20.43
CA PRO A 273 -10.66 19.45 21.51
C PRO A 273 -11.52 18.24 21.11
N ILE A 274 -11.94 18.16 19.85
CA ILE A 274 -12.78 17.04 19.35
C ILE A 274 -12.07 15.68 19.44
N TYR A 275 -10.73 15.65 19.49
CA TYR A 275 -9.96 14.41 19.54
C TYR A 275 -10.23 13.58 20.80
N GLU A 276 -10.61 14.20 21.92
CA GLU A 276 -10.99 13.44 23.12
C GLU A 276 -12.18 12.51 22.88
N ASN A 277 -13.10 12.89 22.00
CA ASN A 277 -14.22 12.04 21.60
C ASN A 277 -13.75 10.96 20.62
N ILE A 278 -12.90 11.32 19.66
CA ILE A 278 -12.36 10.40 18.67
C ILE A 278 -11.53 9.29 19.35
N ALA A 279 -10.66 9.64 20.29
CA ALA A 279 -9.76 8.71 20.97
C ALA A 279 -10.48 7.63 21.80
N LYS A 280 -11.76 7.85 22.14
CA LYS A 280 -12.61 6.88 22.86
C LYS A 280 -13.30 5.87 21.94
N LEU A 281 -13.30 6.12 20.63
CA LEU A 281 -13.92 5.22 19.66
C LEU A 281 -13.06 3.97 19.42
N PRO A 282 -13.65 2.87 18.93
CA PRO A 282 -12.89 1.73 18.43
C PRO A 282 -11.85 2.18 17.40
N GLU A 283 -10.70 1.52 17.38
CA GLU A 283 -9.57 1.87 16.50
C GLU A 283 -9.98 2.02 15.03
N GLN A 284 -10.81 1.09 14.53
CA GLN A 284 -11.30 1.13 13.16
C GLN A 284 -12.07 2.42 12.85
N GLU A 285 -12.93 2.88 13.76
CA GLU A 285 -13.65 4.15 13.62
C GLU A 285 -12.71 5.36 13.65
N GLN A 286 -11.65 5.32 14.47
CA GLN A 286 -10.63 6.37 14.47
C GLN A 286 -9.95 6.47 13.10
N LEU A 287 -9.58 5.35 12.49
CA LEU A 287 -8.94 5.33 11.16
C LEU A 287 -9.88 5.81 10.05
N ILE A 288 -11.17 5.47 10.12
CA ILE A 288 -12.20 5.97 9.18
C ILE A 288 -12.34 7.49 9.30
N ILE A 289 -12.40 8.03 10.53
CA ILE A 289 -12.45 9.48 10.76
C ILE A 289 -11.20 10.16 10.20
N GLY A 290 -10.03 9.57 10.38
CA GLY A 290 -8.80 10.11 9.83
C GLY A 290 -8.76 10.05 8.30
N GLU A 291 -9.29 8.99 7.67
CA GLU A 291 -9.47 8.92 6.21
C GLU A 291 -10.33 10.09 5.71
N LEU A 292 -11.47 10.33 6.35
CA LEU A 292 -12.39 11.43 6.04
C LEU A 292 -11.73 12.79 6.22
N TYR A 293 -11.06 13.00 7.34
CA TYR A 293 -10.36 14.25 7.64
C TYR A 293 -9.23 14.52 6.63
N ARG A 294 -8.45 13.47 6.31
CA ARG A 294 -7.34 13.58 5.37
C ARG A 294 -7.84 13.87 3.97
N SER A 295 -8.90 13.17 3.52
CA SER A 295 -9.60 13.26 2.22
C SER A 295 -8.75 13.26 0.95
N SER A 296 -7.42 13.25 1.06
CA SER A 296 -6.44 13.34 -0.02
C SER A 296 -5.75 12.01 -0.29
N ILE A 297 -6.12 10.94 0.41
CA ILE A 297 -5.59 9.60 0.19
C ILE A 297 -6.05 9.14 -1.18
N PHE A 298 -5.09 8.88 -2.07
CA PHE A 298 -5.34 8.59 -3.48
C PHE A 298 -5.50 7.08 -3.75
N MET A 299 -4.90 6.24 -2.91
CA MET A 299 -4.99 4.79 -2.98
C MET A 299 -4.85 4.19 -1.59
N HIS A 300 -5.53 3.09 -1.35
CA HIS A 300 -5.37 2.26 -0.16
C HIS A 300 -4.41 1.14 -0.46
N THR A 301 -3.38 1.01 0.36
CA THR A 301 -2.46 -0.13 0.33
C THR A 301 -2.55 -0.86 1.66
N PHE A 302 -2.73 -2.17 1.63
CA PHE A 302 -2.94 -2.97 2.83
C PHE A 302 -2.51 -4.41 2.63
N ILE A 303 -2.28 -5.09 3.75
CA ILE A 303 -2.02 -6.52 3.80
C ILE A 303 -3.28 -7.22 4.29
N ALA A 304 -3.70 -8.25 3.57
CA ALA A 304 -4.79 -9.13 3.98
C ALA A 304 -4.30 -10.57 4.18
N CYS A 305 -4.95 -11.32 5.05
CA CYS A 305 -4.72 -12.75 5.19
C CYS A 305 -6.05 -13.49 5.42
N SER A 306 -6.00 -14.83 5.39
CA SER A 306 -7.17 -15.66 5.67
C SER A 306 -7.71 -15.35 7.07
N ASP A 307 -9.04 -15.22 7.20
CA ASP A 307 -9.71 -15.08 8.49
C ASP A 307 -9.47 -16.29 9.43
N SER A 308 -9.19 -17.46 8.85
CA SER A 308 -8.78 -18.67 9.57
C SER A 308 -7.34 -18.63 10.10
N ARG A 309 -6.50 -17.67 9.68
CA ARG A 309 -5.12 -17.55 10.18
C ARG A 309 -5.17 -17.02 11.62
N PRO A 310 -4.58 -17.72 12.61
CA PRO A 310 -4.65 -17.31 14.01
C PRO A 310 -4.17 -15.87 14.21
N ARG A 311 -5.01 -15.00 14.80
CA ARG A 311 -4.67 -13.58 15.05
C ARG A 311 -3.35 -13.42 15.80
N SER A 312 -3.10 -14.29 16.78
CA SER A 312 -1.83 -14.33 17.53
C SER A 312 -0.58 -14.50 16.65
N SER A 313 -0.70 -14.98 15.41
CA SER A 313 0.41 -15.13 14.46
C SER A 313 0.79 -13.85 13.69
N TRP A 314 -0.04 -12.81 13.71
CA TRP A 314 0.18 -11.60 12.91
C TRP A 314 -0.23 -10.29 13.59
N GLU A 315 -1.21 -10.32 14.49
CA GLU A 315 -1.73 -9.14 15.17
C GLU A 315 -0.67 -8.55 16.11
N ILE A 316 -0.46 -7.25 16.01
CA ILE A 316 0.37 -6.47 16.92
C ILE A 316 -0.57 -5.87 17.97
N SER A 317 -0.48 -6.35 19.20
CA SER A 317 -1.32 -5.91 20.31
C SER A 317 -0.45 -5.41 21.46
N PHE A 318 -0.80 -4.23 21.95
CA PHE A 318 -0.19 -3.61 23.13
C PHE A 318 -0.97 -3.91 24.42
N GLU A 319 -2.03 -4.71 24.33
CA GLU A 319 -2.91 -5.04 25.46
C GLU A 319 -2.34 -6.17 26.32
N GLY A 320 -2.58 -6.09 27.63
CA GLY A 320 -2.15 -7.09 28.61
C GLY A 320 -0.64 -7.33 28.54
N ASP A 321 -0.25 -8.60 28.39
CA ASP A 321 1.16 -9.02 28.31
C ASP A 321 1.66 -9.22 26.87
N ASN A 322 0.84 -8.93 25.86
CA ASN A 322 1.22 -9.17 24.45
C ASN A 322 2.39 -8.30 24.00
N TRP A 323 2.48 -7.06 24.51
CA TRP A 323 3.56 -6.13 24.18
C TRP A 323 4.94 -6.68 24.56
N LYS A 324 5.04 -7.51 25.61
CA LYS A 324 6.30 -8.03 26.13
C LYS A 324 7.10 -8.84 25.10
N LYS A 325 6.43 -9.43 24.11
CA LYS A 325 7.04 -10.28 23.07
C LYS A 325 7.33 -9.54 21.76
N LEU A 326 6.96 -8.26 21.68
CA LEU A 326 7.16 -7.45 20.48
C LEU A 326 8.61 -6.99 20.41
N ILE A 327 9.25 -7.18 19.26
CA ILE A 327 10.59 -6.70 18.96
C ILE A 327 10.43 -5.54 17.97
N PRO A 328 10.61 -4.27 18.38
CA PRO A 328 10.49 -3.13 17.49
C PRO A 328 11.62 -3.16 16.45
N ILE A 329 11.26 -2.99 15.18
CA ILE A 329 12.16 -2.92 14.04
C ILE A 329 12.03 -1.52 13.44
N LYS A 330 13.13 -0.76 13.35
CA LYS A 330 13.12 0.58 12.75
C LYS A 330 12.72 0.52 11.28
N GLN A 331 11.87 1.47 10.89
CA GLN A 331 11.56 1.69 9.48
C GLN A 331 12.70 2.45 8.80
N PHE A 332 12.94 2.15 7.53
CA PHE A 332 13.90 2.87 6.71
C PHE A 332 13.35 4.23 6.25
N MET A 333 14.23 5.10 5.74
CA MET A 333 13.85 6.44 5.21
C MET A 333 13.16 7.35 6.24
N ILE A 334 13.48 7.18 7.52
CA ILE A 334 13.17 8.18 8.55
C ILE A 334 14.18 9.32 8.43
N GLN A 335 13.70 10.50 8.03
CA GLN A 335 14.47 11.73 8.05
C GLN A 335 14.42 12.34 9.43
N LYS A 336 15.59 12.76 9.92
CA LYS A 336 15.75 13.44 11.19
C LYS A 336 16.16 14.89 10.94
N GLN A 337 15.46 15.83 11.55
CA GLN A 337 15.74 17.25 11.47
C GLN A 337 15.87 17.83 12.88
N PRO A 338 16.59 18.93 13.08
CA PRO A 338 16.56 19.65 14.36
C PRO A 338 15.12 20.01 14.74
N GLY A 339 14.81 19.89 16.03
CA GLY A 339 13.50 20.27 16.56
C GLY A 339 13.20 21.76 16.38
N SER A 340 11.92 22.12 16.46
CA SER A 340 11.52 23.52 16.32
C SER A 340 11.89 24.33 17.56
N SER A 341 12.48 25.51 17.36
CA SER A 341 12.91 26.44 18.42
C SER A 341 11.76 26.92 19.33
N SER A 342 10.51 26.72 18.94
CA SER A 342 9.31 27.09 19.71
C SER A 342 8.78 25.96 20.61
N SER A 343 9.50 24.85 20.74
CA SER A 343 9.11 23.67 21.53
C SER A 343 10.32 23.07 22.27
N ASN A 344 10.09 22.25 23.30
CA ASN A 344 11.15 21.45 23.93
C ASN A 344 11.64 20.28 23.03
N ALA A 345 11.27 20.27 21.76
CA ALA A 345 11.66 19.24 20.81
C ALA A 345 13.14 19.38 20.46
N ILE A 346 13.88 18.29 20.57
CA ILE A 346 15.30 18.19 20.21
C ILE A 346 15.44 17.74 18.75
N GLU A 347 14.64 16.75 18.34
CA GLU A 347 14.62 16.22 16.97
C GLU A 347 13.19 16.14 16.45
N ARG A 348 13.02 16.34 15.15
CA ARG A 348 11.79 16.06 14.40
C ARG A 348 12.03 14.91 13.45
N TRP A 349 11.21 13.87 13.55
CA TRP A 349 11.27 12.75 12.61
C TRP A 349 10.13 12.86 11.59
N ARG A 350 10.43 12.44 10.36
CA ARG A 350 9.46 12.33 9.26
C ARG A 350 9.78 11.09 8.44
N LEU A 351 8.76 10.38 7.97
CA LEU A 351 8.95 9.27 7.04
C LEU A 351 8.67 9.75 5.62
N ASP A 352 9.64 9.60 4.73
CA ASP A 352 9.52 10.09 3.34
C ASP A 352 8.36 9.44 2.58
N LEU A 353 8.00 8.20 2.93
CA LEU A 353 6.90 7.45 2.32
C LEU A 353 5.54 8.11 2.46
N HIS A 354 5.29 8.90 3.51
CA HIS A 354 3.99 9.51 3.73
C HIS A 354 3.67 10.64 2.74
N GLN A 355 4.70 11.24 2.12
CA GLN A 355 4.59 12.38 1.19
C GLN A 355 3.71 13.54 1.70
N SER A 356 3.48 13.62 3.02
CA SER A 356 2.63 14.60 3.69
C SER A 356 3.49 15.44 4.63
N ALA A 357 3.41 16.76 4.53
CA ALA A 357 4.27 17.67 5.30
C ALA A 357 3.83 17.82 6.76
N ASP A 358 2.56 17.52 7.04
CA ASP A 358 1.94 17.60 8.37
C ASP A 358 2.15 16.35 9.23
N ILE A 359 2.67 15.27 8.65
CA ILE A 359 2.96 14.03 9.38
C ILE A 359 4.42 14.02 9.82
N PHE A 360 4.62 14.40 11.07
CA PHE A 360 5.91 14.34 11.76
C PHE A 360 5.67 14.13 13.26
N LEU A 361 6.69 13.66 13.95
CA LEU A 361 6.72 13.59 15.41
C LEU A 361 7.93 14.37 15.92
N ASP A 362 7.67 15.28 16.85
CA ASP A 362 8.70 16.01 17.59
C ASP A 362 9.07 15.19 18.83
N PHE A 363 10.36 14.92 19.00
CA PHE A 363 10.93 14.15 20.09
C PHE A 363 11.60 15.07 21.10
N ASP A 364 11.22 14.95 22.36
CA ASP A 364 11.97 15.49 23.49
C ASP A 364 13.09 14.53 23.93
N GLU A 365 13.82 14.89 24.98
CA GLU A 365 14.93 14.10 25.51
C GLU A 365 14.49 12.70 25.99
N GLN A 366 13.31 12.60 26.61
CA GLN A 366 12.77 11.35 27.14
C GLN A 366 12.38 10.40 26.00
N MET A 367 11.71 10.91 24.96
CA MET A 367 11.35 10.16 23.76
C MET A 367 12.58 9.70 22.99
N LEU A 368 13.60 10.54 22.84
CA LEU A 368 14.85 10.16 22.18
C LEU A 368 15.59 9.06 22.95
N CYS A 369 15.60 9.13 24.29
CA CYS A 369 16.15 8.08 25.12
C CYS A 369 15.50 6.73 24.80
N LEU A 370 14.17 6.66 24.75
CA LEU A 370 13.46 5.41 24.39
C LEU A 370 13.68 5.00 22.93
N ALA A 371 13.68 5.94 21.98
CA ALA A 371 13.87 5.65 20.56
C ALA A 371 15.26 5.07 20.25
N ASN A 372 16.28 5.48 21.02
CA ASN A 372 17.65 5.02 20.88
C ASN A 372 17.88 3.60 21.38
N GLU A 373 16.98 3.07 22.22
CA GLU A 373 17.02 1.68 22.69
C GLU A 373 16.56 0.65 21.65
N ILE A 374 15.96 1.10 20.54
CA ILE A 374 15.53 0.19 19.46
C ILE A 374 16.76 -0.30 18.68
N ASP A 375 17.07 -1.58 18.84
CA ASP A 375 18.22 -2.29 18.26
C ASP A 375 17.84 -3.39 17.25
N ASP A 376 16.55 -3.48 16.89
CA ASP A 376 15.95 -4.48 16.00
C ASP A 376 16.01 -5.94 16.49
N SER A 377 16.36 -6.17 17.76
CA SER A 377 16.57 -7.50 18.35
C SER A 377 15.94 -7.71 19.73
N SER A 378 16.01 -6.72 20.61
CA SER A 378 15.48 -6.75 21.96
C SER A 378 13.97 -6.62 21.95
N THR A 379 13.31 -7.38 22.81
CA THR A 379 11.87 -7.24 23.05
C THR A 379 11.57 -5.93 23.78
N LEU A 380 10.34 -5.43 23.65
CA LEU A 380 9.87 -4.30 24.43
C LEU A 380 9.98 -4.55 25.94
N HIS A 381 9.87 -5.81 26.40
CA HIS A 381 10.05 -6.14 27.81
C HIS A 381 11.49 -5.94 28.28
N GLU A 382 12.47 -6.43 27.51
CA GLU A 382 13.89 -6.26 27.80
C GLU A 382 14.29 -4.78 27.74
N ILE A 383 13.79 -4.04 26.74
CA ILE A 383 14.00 -2.59 26.63
C ILE A 383 13.41 -1.89 27.87
N TYR A 384 12.18 -2.23 28.27
CA TYR A 384 11.55 -1.63 29.45
C TYR A 384 12.35 -1.90 30.72
N GLN A 385 12.82 -3.13 30.94
CA GLN A 385 13.64 -3.49 32.10
C GLN A 385 14.92 -2.66 32.17
N LYS A 386 15.60 -2.49 31.03
CA LYS A 386 16.83 -1.70 30.92
C LYS A 386 16.59 -0.22 31.24
N VAL A 387 15.55 0.39 30.67
CA VAL A 387 15.27 1.81 30.96
C VAL A 387 14.68 2.02 32.34
N ALA A 388 13.93 1.07 32.89
CA ALA A 388 13.40 1.21 34.25
C ALA A 388 14.50 1.18 35.33
N SER A 389 15.62 0.50 35.09
CA SER A 389 16.75 0.47 36.03
C SER A 389 17.70 1.67 35.91
N ASP A 390 17.90 2.18 34.69
CA ASP A 390 19.02 3.08 34.37
C ASP A 390 18.59 4.49 33.95
N ASN A 391 17.29 4.76 33.78
CA ASN A 391 16.81 6.01 33.17
C ASN A 391 16.60 7.15 34.21
N PRO A 392 17.15 8.36 33.95
CA PRO A 392 17.05 9.49 34.88
C PRO A 392 15.64 10.08 35.03
N TYR A 393 14.70 9.76 34.13
CA TYR A 393 13.34 10.32 34.11
C TYR A 393 12.29 9.46 34.83
N GLY A 394 12.61 8.22 35.23
CA GLY A 394 11.63 7.31 35.84
C GLY A 394 10.48 6.95 34.88
N ILE A 395 10.76 6.15 33.85
CA ILE A 395 9.78 5.84 32.80
C ILE A 395 8.67 4.92 33.32
N GLU A 396 7.47 5.47 33.49
CA GLU A 396 6.25 4.70 33.79
C GLU A 396 5.88 3.75 32.65
N LEU A 397 5.38 2.55 32.98
CA LEU A 397 5.04 1.52 32.01
C LEU A 397 3.99 1.99 31.00
N GLU A 398 2.98 2.74 31.45
CA GLU A 398 1.94 3.27 30.58
C GLU A 398 2.51 4.23 29.53
N TYR A 399 3.42 5.12 29.94
CA TYR A 399 4.10 6.03 29.02
C TYR A 399 4.94 5.25 27.99
N PHE A 400 5.68 4.25 28.45
CA PHE A 400 6.48 3.37 27.59
C PHE A 400 5.64 2.69 26.51
N ILE A 401 4.54 2.03 26.89
CA ILE A 401 3.65 1.35 25.95
C ILE A 401 3.03 2.35 24.96
N ARG A 402 2.55 3.51 25.46
CA ARG A 402 1.99 4.56 24.62
C ARG A 402 3.00 5.11 23.62
N PHE A 403 4.26 5.27 24.01
CA PHE A 403 5.33 5.73 23.12
C PHE A 403 5.57 4.75 21.96
N PHE A 404 5.72 3.45 22.24
CA PHE A 404 5.93 2.45 21.19
C PHE A 404 4.68 2.25 20.31
N SER A 405 3.48 2.35 20.87
CA SER A 405 2.24 2.40 20.07
C SER A 405 2.21 3.62 19.16
N LEU A 406 2.68 4.78 19.63
CA LEU A 406 2.74 6.00 18.82
C LEU A 406 3.71 5.86 17.65
N LEU A 407 4.93 5.33 17.88
CA LEU A 407 5.88 5.07 16.80
C LEU A 407 5.33 4.10 15.75
N TYR A 408 4.53 3.12 16.17
CA TYR A 408 3.85 2.19 15.26
C TYR A 408 2.78 2.88 14.41
N ASP A 409 1.98 3.77 14.99
CA ASP A 409 0.98 4.55 14.25
C ASP A 409 1.62 5.51 13.25
N TYR A 410 2.78 6.08 13.59
CA TYR A 410 3.60 6.88 12.70
C TYR A 410 4.38 6.07 11.66
N ASP A 411 4.21 4.75 11.60
CA ASP A 411 4.95 3.86 10.69
C ASP A 411 6.49 3.92 10.87
N TYR A 412 7.00 4.45 11.99
CA TYR A 412 8.44 4.55 12.26
C TYR A 412 9.04 3.25 12.74
N ILE A 413 8.21 2.35 13.26
CA ILE A 413 8.60 1.00 13.63
C ILE A 413 7.55 0.00 13.19
N TRP A 414 8.02 -1.23 13.01
CA TRP A 414 7.17 -2.41 12.89
C TRP A 414 7.59 -3.43 13.94
N PHE A 415 6.91 -4.57 14.03
CA PHE A 415 7.24 -5.56 15.04
C PHE A 415 7.45 -6.94 14.47
N ARG A 416 8.54 -7.57 14.91
CA ARG A 416 8.66 -9.04 14.96
C ARG A 416 8.10 -9.51 16.29
N LYS A 417 7.63 -10.74 16.35
CA LYS A 417 7.09 -11.38 17.56
C LYS A 417 7.98 -12.54 17.95
N GLN A 418 8.50 -12.50 19.17
CA GLN A 418 9.19 -13.66 19.75
C GLN A 418 8.21 -14.82 19.89
N LYS A 419 8.58 -16.01 19.40
CA LYS A 419 7.76 -17.21 19.61
C LYS A 419 7.72 -17.54 21.10
N SER A 420 6.56 -18.02 21.54
CA SER A 420 6.37 -18.53 22.91
C SER A 420 7.09 -19.86 23.09
#